data_AF-A0A534R4X8-F1
#
_entry.id   AF-A0A534R4X8-F1
#
_cell.length_a   1.000
_cell.length_b   1.000
_cell.length_c   1.000
_cell.angle_alpha   90.00
_cell.angle_beta   90.00
_cell.angle_gamma   90.00
#
_symmetry.space_group_name_H-M   'P 1'
#
loop_
_entity.id
_entity.type
_entity.pdbx_description
1 polymer ?
#
loop_
_entity_poly.entity_id
_entity_poly.type
_entity_poly.pdbx_seq_one_letter_code
_entity_poly.pdbx_strand_id
1 'polypeptide(L)'
;MATRATRGRRAARVFTGLEVLARERPKWLRGRRIGLLMHPASVTADLVSARDVVWRLCRDGLRALFGPQHGFAGEKQDNMIESGHGLDAEIGIPIYSLYSETRSPTPEMLGDIDLLLVDLQDVGTRVYTFEWTTALALEACAAAGKEVIVLDRPNPLGGEMLEGNLIRPGYTSFVGLYPVP
;
A
#
# COMPACT_ATOMS: atom_id res chain seq x y z
N MET A 1 0.71 -5.48 53.63
CA MET A 1 0.99 -4.60 52.47
C MET A 1 0.73 -5.40 51.21
N ALA A 2 -0.35 -5.11 50.47
CA ALA A 2 -0.71 -5.83 49.26
C ALA A 2 -0.29 -5.01 48.03
N THR A 3 0.62 -5.56 47.25
CA THR A 3 1.08 -5.02 45.96
C THR A 3 -0.06 -5.10 44.95
N ARG A 4 -0.55 -3.94 44.52
CA ARG A 4 -1.61 -3.83 43.52
C ARG A 4 -0.97 -4.07 42.14
N ALA A 5 -1.18 -5.25 41.58
CA ALA A 5 -0.79 -5.55 40.21
C ALA A 5 -1.49 -4.55 39.26
N THR A 6 -0.69 -3.75 38.56
CA THR A 6 -1.16 -2.90 37.46
C THR A 6 -1.73 -3.81 36.38
N ARG A 7 -3.06 -3.81 36.22
CA ARG A 7 -3.73 -4.41 35.06
C ARG A 7 -3.16 -3.74 33.80
N GLY A 8 -2.35 -4.46 33.03
CA GLY A 8 -1.95 -4.04 31.70
C GLY A 8 -3.20 -3.70 30.90
N ARG A 9 -3.29 -2.45 30.44
CA ARG A 9 -4.38 -2.01 29.58
C ARG A 9 -4.30 -2.88 28.32
N ARG A 10 -5.27 -3.76 28.11
CA ARG A 10 -5.38 -4.52 26.86
C ARG A 10 -5.52 -3.47 25.75
N ALA A 11 -4.50 -3.35 24.89
CA ALA A 11 -4.50 -2.37 23.82
C ALA A 11 -5.82 -2.49 23.03
N ALA A 12 -6.48 -1.36 22.75
CA ALA A 12 -7.70 -1.37 21.97
C ALA A 12 -7.40 -1.99 20.60
N ARG A 13 -8.28 -2.88 20.14
CA ARG A 13 -8.13 -3.49 18.82
C ARG A 13 -8.31 -2.40 17.76
N VAL A 14 -7.28 -2.16 16.97
CA VAL A 14 -7.32 -1.28 15.80
C VAL A 14 -7.88 -2.08 14.62
N PHE A 15 -8.71 -1.43 13.79
CA PHE A 15 -9.10 -1.96 12.49
C PHE A 15 -8.28 -1.24 11.43
N THR A 16 -7.61 -1.97 10.55
CA THR A 16 -6.91 -1.37 9.41
C THR A 16 -7.90 -0.81 8.40
N GLY A 17 -7.46 0.09 7.52
CA GLY A 17 -8.28 0.60 6.43
C GLY A 17 -8.88 -0.53 5.57
N LEU A 18 -8.14 -1.62 5.36
CA LEU A 18 -8.63 -2.82 4.68
C LEU A 18 -9.79 -3.49 5.43
N GLU A 19 -9.69 -3.62 6.76
CA GLU A 19 -10.76 -4.20 7.59
C GLU A 19 -12.00 -3.30 7.63
N VAL A 20 -11.81 -1.97 7.70
CA VAL A 20 -12.90 -1.00 7.62
C VAL A 20 -13.60 -1.11 6.26
N LEU A 21 -12.84 -1.15 5.16
CA LEU A 21 -13.38 -1.33 3.81
C LEU A 21 -14.21 -2.61 3.68
N ALA A 22 -13.69 -3.73 4.18
CA ALA A 22 -14.35 -5.04 4.13
C ALA A 22 -15.68 -5.07 4.91
N ARG A 23 -15.74 -4.34 6.03
CA ARG A 23 -16.90 -4.27 6.92
C ARG A 23 -17.96 -3.31 6.41
N GLU A 24 -17.56 -2.10 6.03
CA GLU A 24 -18.48 -1.03 5.68
C GLU A 24 -19.03 -1.16 4.26
N ARG A 25 -18.28 -1.82 3.37
CA ARG A 25 -18.68 -2.09 1.97
C ARG A 25 -19.24 -0.83 1.29
N PRO A 26 -18.47 0.26 1.28
CA PRO A 26 -19.00 1.55 0.94
C PRO A 26 -19.53 1.61 -0.49
N LYS A 27 -20.60 2.39 -0.70
CA LYS A 27 -21.27 2.49 -2.00
C LYS A 27 -20.38 3.07 -3.10
N TRP A 28 -19.39 3.90 -2.74
CA TRP A 28 -18.49 4.53 -3.70
C TRP A 28 -17.60 3.53 -4.46
N LEU A 29 -17.47 2.28 -3.98
CA LEU A 29 -16.77 1.21 -4.70
C LEU A 29 -17.55 0.68 -5.92
N ARG A 30 -18.89 0.82 -5.92
CA ARG A 30 -19.74 0.14 -6.90
C ARG A 30 -19.53 0.71 -8.29
N GLY A 31 -19.30 -0.17 -9.26
CA GLY A 31 -19.14 0.20 -10.67
C GLY A 31 -17.82 0.92 -10.99
N ARG A 32 -16.90 1.04 -10.03
CA ARG A 32 -15.57 1.63 -10.26
C ARG A 32 -14.61 0.60 -10.83
N ARG A 33 -13.74 1.05 -11.72
CA ARG A 33 -12.56 0.31 -12.12
C ARG A 33 -11.41 0.61 -11.15
N ILE A 34 -10.94 -0.41 -10.47
CA ILE A 34 -10.09 -0.30 -9.30
C ILE A 34 -8.70 -0.85 -9.64
N GLY A 35 -7.68 -0.03 -9.41
CA GLY A 35 -6.32 -0.47 -9.23
C GLY A 35 -6.05 -0.72 -7.74
N LEU A 36 -5.21 -1.68 -7.40
CA LEU A 36 -4.79 -1.95 -6.03
C LEU A 36 -3.27 -1.99 -5.92
N LEU A 37 -2.69 -0.98 -5.26
CA LEU A 37 -1.30 -0.94 -4.85
C LEU A 37 -1.14 -1.69 -3.53
N MET A 38 -0.46 -2.83 -3.57
CA MET A 38 -0.29 -3.71 -2.42
C MET A 38 0.98 -4.55 -2.46
N HIS A 39 1.30 -5.16 -1.33
CA HIS A 39 2.42 -6.09 -1.15
C HIS A 39 2.04 -7.24 -0.18
N PRO A 40 2.92 -8.21 0.11
CA PRO A 40 2.55 -9.38 0.93
C PRO A 40 1.95 -9.09 2.32
N ALA A 41 2.35 -8.02 3.02
CA ALA A 41 1.76 -7.69 4.34
C ALA A 41 0.41 -6.96 4.24
N SER A 42 -0.13 -6.82 3.03
CA SER A 42 -1.44 -6.22 2.75
C SER A 42 -2.53 -7.26 3.01
N VAL A 43 -2.70 -7.59 4.29
CA VAL A 43 -3.62 -8.62 4.78
C VAL A 43 -4.50 -8.10 5.90
N THR A 44 -5.63 -8.79 6.12
CA THR A 44 -6.50 -8.63 7.29
C THR A 44 -5.92 -9.31 8.53
N ALA A 45 -6.57 -9.15 9.69
CA ALA A 45 -6.18 -9.85 10.92
C ALA A 45 -6.22 -11.39 10.80
N ASP A 46 -7.04 -11.92 9.89
CA ASP A 46 -7.14 -13.36 9.60
C ASP A 46 -6.24 -13.78 8.42
N LEU A 47 -5.27 -12.94 8.04
CA LEU A 47 -4.31 -13.16 6.95
C LEU A 47 -4.94 -13.31 5.56
N VAL A 48 -6.16 -12.83 5.36
CA VAL A 48 -6.78 -12.72 4.04
C VAL A 48 -6.15 -11.56 3.28
N SER A 49 -5.63 -11.81 2.08
CA SER A 49 -5.00 -10.83 1.19
C SER A 49 -5.95 -9.69 0.80
N ALA A 50 -5.44 -8.47 0.69
CA ALA A 50 -6.16 -7.31 0.17
C ALA A 50 -6.72 -7.55 -1.22
N ARG A 51 -5.99 -8.26 -2.09
CA ARG A 51 -6.45 -8.67 -3.42
C ARG A 51 -7.72 -9.52 -3.32
N ASP A 52 -7.77 -10.49 -2.41
CA ASP A 52 -8.96 -11.33 -2.21
C ASP A 52 -10.12 -10.57 -1.60
N VAL A 53 -9.85 -9.68 -0.65
CA VAL A 53 -10.87 -8.82 -0.04
C VAL A 53 -11.51 -7.92 -1.10
N VAL A 54 -10.71 -7.19 -1.87
CA VAL A 54 -11.20 -6.26 -2.89
C VAL A 54 -11.90 -7.01 -4.02
N TRP A 55 -11.35 -8.15 -4.48
CA TRP A 55 -12.00 -9.01 -5.47
C TRP A 55 -13.38 -9.51 -5.00
N ARG A 56 -13.52 -9.91 -3.74
CA ARG A 56 -14.82 -10.34 -3.18
C ARG A 56 -15.83 -9.19 -3.05
N LEU A 57 -15.36 -7.97 -2.80
CA LEU A 57 -16.21 -6.79 -2.73
C LEU A 57 -16.66 -6.33 -4.12
N CYS A 58 -15.76 -6.39 -5.11
CA CYS A 58 -15.91 -5.76 -6.42
C CYS A 58 -15.26 -6.60 -7.53
N ARG A 59 -15.75 -7.83 -7.76
CA ARG A 59 -15.21 -8.80 -8.75
C ARG A 59 -14.79 -8.13 -10.06
N ASP A 60 -15.75 -7.71 -10.87
CA ASP A 60 -15.49 -7.08 -12.17
C ASP A 60 -14.97 -5.64 -12.04
N GLY A 61 -14.78 -5.15 -10.82
CA GLY A 61 -14.23 -3.82 -10.54
C GLY A 61 -12.71 -3.83 -10.47
N LEU A 62 -12.07 -4.88 -9.95
CA LEU A 62 -10.61 -4.93 -9.81
C LEU A 62 -9.94 -5.20 -11.17
N ARG A 63 -9.16 -4.23 -11.67
CA ARG A 63 -8.60 -4.24 -13.04
C ARG A 63 -7.08 -4.39 -13.08
N ALA A 64 -6.37 -3.94 -12.06
CA ALA A 64 -4.93 -4.03 -12.03
C ALA A 64 -4.39 -4.10 -10.60
N LEU A 65 -3.28 -4.78 -10.45
CA LEU A 65 -2.48 -4.82 -9.22
C LEU A 65 -1.20 -4.04 -9.46
N PHE A 66 -0.75 -3.30 -8.46
CA PHE A 66 0.52 -2.59 -8.47
C PHE A 66 1.35 -3.09 -7.30
N GLY A 67 2.57 -3.53 -7.58
CA GLY A 67 3.51 -3.99 -6.57
C GLY A 67 4.67 -3.00 -6.40
N PRO A 68 5.05 -2.64 -5.15
CA PRO A 68 6.26 -1.87 -4.89
C PRO A 68 7.51 -2.77 -5.02
N GLN A 69 8.64 -2.29 -4.49
CA GLN A 69 9.88 -3.06 -4.37
C GLN A 69 9.65 -4.48 -3.83
N HIS A 70 10.24 -5.48 -4.48
CA HIS A 70 10.13 -6.93 -4.19
C HIS A 70 8.83 -7.66 -4.62
N GLY A 71 7.92 -6.98 -5.31
CA GLY A 71 6.83 -7.64 -6.05
C GLY A 71 5.66 -8.16 -5.21
N PHE A 72 4.56 -8.46 -5.90
CA PHE A 72 3.24 -8.75 -5.34
C PHE A 72 3.18 -9.99 -4.41
N ALA A 73 3.95 -11.04 -4.71
CA ALA A 73 3.89 -12.33 -3.99
C ALA A 73 5.05 -12.58 -3.00
N GLY A 74 6.02 -11.66 -2.88
CA GLY A 74 7.14 -11.80 -1.93
C GLY A 74 8.13 -12.94 -2.24
N GLU A 75 7.97 -13.65 -3.36
CA GLU A 75 8.73 -14.86 -3.73
C GLU A 75 10.23 -14.63 -4.00
N LYS A 76 10.70 -13.38 -3.96
CA LYS A 76 12.05 -12.99 -4.40
C LYS A 76 12.86 -12.26 -3.32
N GLN A 77 12.55 -12.50 -2.04
CA GLN A 77 13.32 -11.94 -0.91
C GLN A 77 14.79 -12.38 -0.87
N ASP A 78 15.13 -13.54 -1.44
CA ASP A 78 16.48 -14.14 -1.28
C ASP A 78 17.49 -13.83 -2.39
N ASN A 79 17.06 -13.34 -3.57
CA ASN A 79 17.95 -13.29 -4.75
C ASN A 79 18.08 -11.93 -5.48
N MET A 80 17.57 -10.82 -4.92
CA MET A 80 17.60 -9.50 -5.61
C MET A 80 17.04 -9.53 -7.05
N ILE A 81 16.12 -10.44 -7.36
CA ILE A 81 15.49 -10.50 -8.69
C ILE A 81 14.26 -9.59 -8.64
N GLU A 82 14.25 -8.56 -9.49
CA GLU A 82 13.07 -7.70 -9.66
C GLU A 82 11.88 -8.53 -10.18
N SER A 83 10.69 -8.26 -9.65
CA SER A 83 9.45 -8.78 -10.23
C SER A 83 9.04 -7.82 -11.34
N GLY A 84 9.09 -8.27 -12.59
CA GLY A 84 8.58 -7.51 -13.74
C GLY A 84 7.06 -7.47 -13.76
N HIS A 85 6.51 -6.96 -14.86
CA HIS A 85 5.07 -7.06 -15.12
C HIS A 85 4.62 -8.52 -15.25
N GLY A 86 3.37 -8.80 -14.93
CA GLY A 86 2.81 -10.15 -14.96
C GLY A 86 1.30 -10.17 -14.95
N LEU A 87 0.74 -11.34 -14.68
CA LEU A 87 -0.70 -11.55 -14.48
C LEU A 87 -0.93 -12.22 -13.13
N ASP A 88 -2.00 -11.85 -12.44
CA ASP A 88 -2.47 -12.62 -11.31
C ASP A 88 -2.96 -13.99 -11.80
N ALA A 89 -2.41 -15.06 -11.23
CA ALA A 89 -2.67 -16.43 -11.69
C ALA A 89 -4.10 -16.91 -11.41
N GLU A 90 -4.80 -16.30 -10.46
CA GLU A 90 -6.14 -16.71 -10.01
C GLU A 90 -7.24 -15.95 -10.76
N ILE A 91 -7.07 -14.63 -10.94
CA ILE A 91 -8.10 -13.77 -11.52
C ILE A 91 -7.73 -13.17 -12.88
N GLY A 92 -6.50 -13.37 -13.36
CA GLY A 92 -6.09 -13.05 -14.73
C GLY A 92 -5.94 -11.56 -15.06
N ILE A 93 -5.79 -10.70 -14.05
CA ILE A 93 -5.61 -9.25 -14.23
C ILE A 93 -4.11 -8.87 -14.26
N PRO A 94 -3.72 -7.76 -14.90
CA PRO A 94 -2.33 -7.29 -14.92
C PRO A 94 -1.78 -6.98 -13.53
N ILE A 95 -0.52 -7.36 -13.33
CA ILE A 95 0.33 -6.95 -12.21
C ILE A 95 1.43 -6.03 -12.77
N TYR A 96 1.45 -4.78 -12.30
CA TYR A 96 2.46 -3.80 -12.64
C TYR A 96 3.50 -3.66 -11.52
N SER A 97 4.77 -3.56 -11.89
CA SER A 97 5.88 -3.36 -10.96
C SER A 97 6.26 -1.89 -10.97
N LEU A 98 6.20 -1.25 -9.79
CA LEU A 98 6.63 0.13 -9.57
C LEU A 98 8.04 0.17 -8.97
N TYR A 99 8.87 -0.81 -9.32
CA TYR A 99 10.27 -0.86 -8.89
C TYR A 99 11.27 -1.33 -9.95
N SER A 100 10.83 -1.88 -11.09
CA SER A 100 11.78 -2.23 -12.15
C SER A 100 12.04 -1.01 -13.04
N GLU A 101 11.41 -0.97 -14.21
CA GLU A 101 11.59 0.09 -15.22
C GLU A 101 11.08 1.47 -14.78
N THR A 102 10.09 1.50 -13.88
CA THR A 102 9.49 2.73 -13.37
C THR A 102 9.27 2.66 -11.86
N ARG A 103 9.26 3.83 -11.21
CA ARG A 103 8.86 4.01 -9.79
C ARG A 103 7.46 4.61 -9.63
N SER A 104 6.88 5.07 -10.74
CA SER A 104 5.57 5.72 -10.78
C SER A 104 4.66 5.03 -11.81
N PRO A 105 3.35 4.88 -11.55
CA PRO A 105 2.43 4.35 -12.54
C PRO A 105 2.46 5.17 -13.83
N THR A 106 2.58 4.50 -14.98
CA THR A 106 2.50 5.20 -16.27
C THR A 106 1.05 5.49 -16.66
N PRO A 107 0.79 6.44 -17.57
CA PRO A 107 -0.55 6.70 -18.08
C PRO A 107 -1.25 5.44 -18.63
N GLU A 108 -0.49 4.55 -19.27
CA GLU A 108 -0.98 3.28 -19.82
C GLU A 108 -1.44 2.33 -18.70
N MET A 109 -0.65 2.22 -17.62
CA MET A 109 -1.01 1.40 -16.46
C MET A 109 -2.27 1.94 -15.76
N LEU A 110 -2.49 3.26 -15.79
CA LEU A 110 -3.66 3.91 -15.21
C LEU A 110 -4.87 3.96 -16.17
N GLY A 111 -4.72 3.51 -17.42
CA GLY A 111 -5.72 3.68 -18.48
C GLY A 111 -7.05 3.01 -18.17
N ASP A 112 -7.02 1.84 -17.53
CA ASP A 112 -8.22 1.06 -17.21
C ASP A 112 -8.69 1.16 -15.75
N ILE A 113 -8.22 2.15 -14.99
CA ILE A 113 -8.73 2.39 -13.62
C ILE A 113 -9.31 3.79 -13.48
N ASP A 114 -10.25 3.94 -12.56
CA ASP A 114 -10.83 5.22 -12.11
C ASP A 114 -10.42 5.56 -10.67
N LEU A 115 -9.97 4.56 -9.92
CA LEU A 115 -9.62 4.63 -8.51
C LEU A 115 -8.40 3.75 -8.25
N LEU A 116 -7.40 4.28 -7.56
CA LEU A 116 -6.31 3.50 -6.98
C LEU A 116 -6.54 3.35 -5.47
N LEU A 117 -6.69 2.10 -5.01
CA LEU A 117 -6.59 1.76 -3.59
C LEU A 117 -5.13 1.54 -3.24
N VAL A 118 -4.66 2.13 -2.15
CA VAL A 118 -3.31 1.93 -1.61
C VAL A 118 -3.40 1.21 -0.28
N ASP A 119 -2.89 -0.01 -0.20
CA ASP A 119 -2.79 -0.79 1.05
C ASP A 119 -1.34 -1.24 1.22
N LEU A 120 -0.54 -0.46 1.96
CA LEU A 120 0.87 -0.77 2.21
C LEU A 120 1.18 -0.61 3.70
N GLN A 121 1.60 -1.70 4.34
CA GLN A 121 2.26 -1.65 5.64
C GLN A 121 3.68 -1.12 5.46
N ASP A 122 3.91 0.14 5.86
CA ASP A 122 5.23 0.74 5.98
C ASP A 122 5.82 0.47 7.38
N VAL A 123 7.08 0.87 7.60
CA VAL A 123 7.78 0.72 8.87
C VAL A 123 8.08 2.05 9.59
N GLY A 124 7.66 3.18 9.02
CA GLY A 124 7.77 4.50 9.65
C GLY A 124 9.17 5.11 9.58
N THR A 125 9.92 4.82 8.52
CA THR A 125 11.27 5.37 8.31
C THR A 125 11.47 5.82 6.87
N ARG A 126 12.13 6.97 6.74
CA ARG A 126 12.35 7.66 5.48
C ARG A 126 13.00 6.84 4.37
N VAL A 127 13.85 5.88 4.75
CA VAL A 127 14.61 5.07 3.79
C VAL A 127 13.80 3.89 3.26
N TYR A 128 12.66 3.59 3.88
CA TYR A 128 11.75 2.55 3.41
C TYR A 128 10.86 3.11 2.31
N THR A 129 10.84 2.46 1.15
CA THR A 129 10.44 3.12 -0.10
C THR A 129 8.94 3.11 -0.38
N PHE A 130 8.12 2.52 0.48
CA PHE A 130 6.68 2.36 0.22
C PHE A 130 5.91 3.68 0.34
N GLU A 131 6.28 4.56 1.28
CA GLU A 131 5.75 5.92 1.32
C GLU A 131 6.08 6.71 0.04
N TRP A 132 7.26 6.50 -0.54
CA TRP A 132 7.66 7.14 -1.81
C TRP A 132 6.97 6.55 -3.02
N THR A 133 6.76 5.24 -3.06
CA THR A 133 5.89 4.62 -4.07
C THR A 133 4.48 5.21 -3.98
N THR A 134 3.94 5.38 -2.77
CA THR A 134 2.62 5.97 -2.55
C THR A 134 2.57 7.42 -3.05
N ALA A 135 3.57 8.23 -2.73
CA ALA A 135 3.61 9.62 -3.15
C ALA A 135 3.73 9.77 -4.68
N LEU A 136 4.60 8.98 -5.33
CA LEU A 136 4.69 8.96 -6.80
C LEU A 136 3.38 8.49 -7.45
N ALA A 137 2.70 7.52 -6.85
CA ALA A 137 1.39 7.06 -7.32
C ALA A 137 0.31 8.14 -7.15
N LEU A 138 0.34 8.93 -6.06
CA LEU A 138 -0.54 10.08 -5.87
C LEU A 138 -0.32 11.14 -6.95
N GLU A 139 0.94 11.48 -7.26
CA GLU A 139 1.28 12.44 -8.31
C GLU A 139 0.80 11.96 -9.70
N ALA A 140 1.04 10.69 -10.04
CA ALA A 140 0.61 10.11 -11.31
C ALA A 140 -0.93 10.06 -11.44
N CYS A 141 -1.62 9.65 -10.36
CA CYS A 141 -3.08 9.61 -10.34
C CYS A 141 -3.67 11.02 -10.47
N ALA A 142 -3.10 12.02 -9.79
CA ALA A 142 -3.53 13.41 -9.91
C ALA A 142 -3.37 13.92 -11.36
N ALA A 143 -2.22 13.65 -12.00
CA ALA A 143 -1.99 14.02 -13.39
C ALA A 143 -2.94 13.33 -14.38
N ALA A 144 -3.36 12.09 -14.07
CA ALA A 144 -4.28 11.29 -14.89
C ALA A 144 -5.77 11.44 -14.50
N GLY A 145 -6.10 12.32 -13.55
CA GLY A 145 -7.47 12.54 -13.07
C GLY A 145 -8.09 11.32 -12.39
N LYS A 146 -7.28 10.48 -11.73
CA LYS A 146 -7.70 9.27 -11.01
C LYS A 146 -7.86 9.57 -9.52
N GLU A 147 -8.89 9.02 -8.90
CA GLU A 147 -9.04 9.10 -7.45
C GLU A 147 -8.04 8.16 -6.75
N VAL A 148 -7.62 8.50 -5.55
CA VAL A 148 -6.78 7.66 -4.71
C VAL A 148 -7.41 7.55 -3.32
N ILE A 149 -7.47 6.33 -2.78
CA ILE A 149 -7.90 6.06 -1.41
C ILE A 149 -6.82 5.25 -0.71
N VAL A 150 -6.29 5.78 0.37
CA VAL A 150 -5.32 5.10 1.24
C VAL A 150 -6.07 4.29 2.29
N LEU A 151 -5.86 2.98 2.27
CA LEU A 151 -6.35 2.05 3.29
C LEU A 151 -5.35 2.07 4.44
N ASP A 152 -5.56 3.02 5.35
CA ASP A 152 -4.57 3.39 6.36
C ASP A 152 -4.13 2.22 7.26
N ARG A 153 -2.87 2.25 7.68
CA ARG A 153 -2.24 1.22 8.50
C ARG A 153 -1.45 1.84 9.65
N PRO A 154 -1.38 1.16 10.81
CA PRO A 154 -0.57 1.66 11.92
C PRO A 154 0.90 1.82 11.54
N ASN A 155 1.50 2.94 11.92
CA ASN A 155 2.96 3.07 11.97
C ASN A 155 3.50 2.19 13.11
N PRO A 156 4.35 1.18 12.84
CA PRO A 156 4.83 0.26 13.88
C PRO A 156 5.75 0.93 14.91
N LEU A 157 6.32 2.11 14.60
CA LEU A 157 7.08 2.92 15.55
C LEU A 157 6.20 3.87 16.37
N GLY A 158 4.89 3.85 16.16
CA GLY A 158 3.94 4.79 16.76
C GLY A 158 3.87 6.13 16.02
N GLY A 159 3.21 7.11 16.63
CA GLY A 159 3.01 8.45 16.05
C GLY A 159 3.61 9.60 16.87
N GLU A 160 4.41 9.29 17.89
CA GLU A 160 4.97 10.28 18.83
C GLU A 160 6.46 10.56 18.60
N MET A 161 7.23 9.54 18.18
CA MET A 161 8.66 9.66 18.00
C MET A 161 8.99 10.28 16.65
N LEU A 162 9.87 11.29 16.67
CA LEU A 162 10.37 11.99 15.49
C LEU A 162 11.88 12.17 15.64
N GLU A 163 12.65 11.63 14.70
CA GLU A 163 14.10 11.64 14.74
C GLU A 163 14.69 11.91 13.35
N GLY A 164 15.92 12.43 13.30
CA GLY A 164 16.62 12.69 12.04
C GLY A 164 16.52 14.14 11.54
N ASN A 165 17.49 14.54 10.70
CA ASN A 165 17.45 15.82 10.00
C ASN A 165 16.52 15.73 8.79
N LEU A 166 15.94 16.86 8.36
CA LEU A 166 15.27 16.92 7.06
C LEU A 166 16.27 16.73 5.91
N ILE A 167 15.77 16.21 4.79
CA ILE A 167 16.55 16.11 3.55
C ILE A 167 16.89 17.51 3.04
N ARG A 168 18.16 17.70 2.71
CA ARG A 168 18.67 18.95 2.12
C ARG A 168 18.43 18.95 0.61
N PRO A 169 18.20 20.11 -0.01
CA PRO A 169 18.23 20.23 -1.47
C PRO A 169 19.49 19.58 -2.06
N GLY A 170 19.33 18.81 -3.14
CA GLY A 170 20.41 18.05 -3.78
C GLY A 170 20.68 16.65 -3.19
N TYR A 171 20.03 16.26 -2.09
CA TYR A 171 20.14 14.92 -1.49
C TYR A 171 18.83 14.09 -1.62
N THR A 172 17.87 14.57 -2.40
CA THR A 172 16.61 13.86 -2.66
C THR A 172 16.84 12.65 -3.57
N SER A 173 16.27 11.50 -3.22
CA SER A 173 16.34 10.26 -4.01
C SER A 173 15.13 9.37 -3.73
N PHE A 174 15.05 8.19 -4.35
CA PHE A 174 13.95 7.26 -4.09
C PHE A 174 13.96 6.65 -2.67
N VAL A 175 15.03 6.85 -1.88
CA VAL A 175 15.09 6.49 -0.45
C VAL A 175 14.95 7.72 0.46
N GLY A 176 14.38 8.79 -0.08
CA GLY A 176 14.23 10.08 0.60
C GLY A 176 13.71 11.15 -0.36
N LEU A 177 12.42 11.08 -0.67
CA LEU A 177 11.81 11.87 -1.74
C LEU A 177 11.38 13.27 -1.29
N TYR A 178 10.84 13.39 -0.08
CA TYR A 178 10.37 14.66 0.49
C TYR A 178 11.13 15.02 1.77
N PRO A 179 11.13 16.31 2.17
CA PRO A 179 11.80 16.76 3.38
C PRO A 179 11.00 16.36 4.64
N VAL A 180 11.00 15.07 4.95
CA VAL A 180 10.57 14.51 6.24
C VAL A 180 11.80 14.01 7.03
N PRO A 181 11.75 13.96 8.37
CA PRO A 181 12.83 13.42 9.20
C PRO A 181 13.19 11.96 8.89
#